data_AF-A0AAW2H133-F1
#
_entry.id   AF-A0AAW2H133-F1
#
_cell.length_a   1.000
_cell.length_b   1.000
_cell.length_c   1.000
_cell.angle_alpha   90.00
_cell.angle_beta   90.00
_cell.angle_gamma   90.00
#
_symmetry.space_group_name_H-M   'P 1'
#
loop_
_entity.id
_entity.type
_entity.pdbx_description
1 polymer ?
#
loop_
_entity_poly.entity_id
_entity_poly.type
_entity_poly.pdbx_seq_one_letter_code
_entity_poly.pdbx_strand_id
1 'polypeptide(L)'
;MKAERSISFNDTNVSPSEWVIFNVQETGYYRVNYDMANWKMIIKQLNEQNFKDIATINRAQLIDDSSNLAKAGKLNYTVAFDIMSYLVHEVEFLPWSVALEALEFFNKILIKTQSYDKFRVCMRSEYLSN
;
A
#
# COMPACT_ATOMS: atom_id res chain seq x y z
N MET A 1 17.26 -1.20 13.13
CA MET A 1 16.74 -2.54 13.46
C MET A 1 17.13 -3.48 12.32
N LYS A 2 17.98 -4.49 12.54
CA LYS A 2 18.44 -5.42 11.50
C LYS A 2 17.75 -6.77 11.70
N ALA A 3 16.82 -7.09 10.80
CA ALA A 3 16.47 -8.45 10.40
C ALA A 3 15.63 -8.36 9.11
N GLU A 4 16.27 -8.32 7.94
CA GLU A 4 15.60 -8.66 6.68
C GLU A 4 15.65 -10.17 6.55
N ARG A 5 14.67 -10.86 7.14
CA ARG A 5 14.45 -12.28 6.84
C ARG A 5 13.57 -12.35 5.60
N SER A 6 14.14 -12.79 4.49
CA SER A 6 13.37 -13.24 3.34
C SER A 6 12.98 -14.69 3.58
N ILE A 7 11.70 -15.01 3.37
CA ILE A 7 11.16 -16.37 3.44
C ILE A 7 10.62 -16.67 2.05
N SER A 8 11.03 -17.81 1.49
CA SER A 8 10.49 -18.33 0.22
C SER A 8 9.64 -19.55 0.52
N PHE A 9 8.42 -19.57 0.00
CA PHE A 9 7.52 -20.71 0.09
C PHE A 9 7.51 -21.41 -1.28
N ASN A 10 7.98 -22.65 -1.33
CA ASN A 10 8.07 -23.41 -2.59
C ASN A 10 6.83 -24.25 -2.87
N ASP A 11 5.97 -24.46 -1.88
CA ASP A 11 4.80 -25.34 -1.97
C ASP A 11 3.62 -24.67 -1.25
N THR A 12 3.00 -23.74 -1.97
CA THR A 12 1.75 -23.11 -1.55
C THR A 12 0.64 -23.67 -2.44
N ASN A 13 -0.49 -24.09 -1.85
CA ASN A 13 -1.73 -24.41 -2.58
C ASN A 13 -2.41 -23.13 -3.15
N VAL A 14 -1.62 -22.13 -3.53
CA VAL A 14 -2.06 -20.83 -4.04
C VAL A 14 -1.70 -20.78 -5.51
N SER A 15 -2.67 -20.45 -6.35
CA SER A 15 -2.46 -20.27 -7.78
C SER A 15 -1.53 -19.08 -8.03
N PRO A 16 -0.65 -19.11 -9.06
CA PRO A 16 0.13 -17.94 -9.48
C PRO A 16 -0.71 -16.72 -9.89
N SER A 17 -2.03 -16.86 -9.99
CA SER A 17 -2.98 -15.78 -10.28
C SER A 17 -3.68 -15.21 -9.05
N GLU A 18 -3.37 -15.73 -7.86
CA GLU A 18 -3.98 -15.32 -6.59
C GLU A 18 -2.99 -14.48 -5.79
N TRP A 19 -3.50 -13.43 -5.13
CA TRP A 19 -2.71 -12.64 -4.20
C TRP A 19 -2.66 -13.32 -2.82
N VAL A 20 -1.58 -13.05 -2.09
CA VAL A 20 -1.41 -13.48 -0.70
C VAL A 20 -1.17 -12.26 0.18
N ILE A 21 -1.81 -12.24 1.35
CA ILE A 21 -1.57 -11.26 2.41
C ILE A 21 -1.07 -12.00 3.64
N PHE A 22 0.08 -11.55 4.17
CA PHE A 22 0.59 -12.00 5.47
C PHE A 22 0.23 -11.00 6.57
N ASN A 23 0.35 -11.46 7.81
CA ASN A 23 -0.05 -10.71 9.00
C ASN A 23 -1.55 -10.34 8.97
N VAL A 24 -2.42 -11.33 8.81
CA VAL A 24 -3.88 -11.13 8.81
C VAL A 24 -4.30 -10.37 10.08
N GLN A 25 -5.02 -9.27 9.89
CA GLN A 25 -5.42 -8.31 10.92
C GLN A 25 -4.27 -7.68 11.72
N GLU A 26 -3.07 -7.62 11.16
CA GLU A 26 -1.90 -6.93 11.75
C GLU A 26 -1.58 -7.39 13.19
N THR A 27 -1.80 -8.68 13.49
CA THR A 27 -1.62 -9.22 14.85
C THR A 27 -0.16 -9.38 15.27
N GLY A 28 0.75 -9.48 14.29
CA GLY A 28 2.18 -9.59 14.50
C GLY A 28 2.90 -8.25 14.41
N TYR A 29 3.91 -8.06 15.26
CA TYR A 29 4.76 -6.87 15.27
C TYR A 29 5.85 -6.93 14.19
N TYR A 30 5.45 -6.93 12.92
CA TYR A 30 6.34 -6.91 11.76
C TYR A 30 5.66 -6.31 10.54
N ARG A 31 6.48 -5.74 9.64
CA ARG A 31 6.07 -5.23 8.33
C ARG A 31 6.20 -6.31 7.27
N VAL A 32 5.33 -6.30 6.26
CA VAL A 32 5.38 -7.25 5.16
C VAL A 32 5.80 -6.56 3.86
N ASN A 33 6.80 -7.12 3.19
CA ASN A 33 7.15 -6.75 1.82
C ASN A 33 6.97 -7.96 0.90
N TYR A 34 6.38 -7.73 -0.25
CA TYR A 34 6.11 -8.76 -1.25
C TYR A 34 7.01 -8.57 -2.47
N ASP A 35 7.11 -9.60 -3.30
CA ASP A 35 7.62 -9.42 -4.66
C ASP A 35 6.65 -8.59 -5.52
N MET A 36 7.15 -8.14 -6.68
CA MET A 36 6.37 -7.28 -7.56
C MET A 36 5.17 -7.96 -8.20
N ALA A 37 5.13 -9.28 -8.32
CA ALA A 37 3.98 -9.98 -8.86
C ALA A 37 2.82 -9.91 -7.87
N ASN A 38 3.07 -10.23 -6.60
CA ASN A 38 2.06 -10.16 -5.55
C ASN A 38 1.60 -8.72 -5.28
N TRP A 39 2.52 -7.73 -5.25
CA TRP A 39 2.14 -6.32 -5.15
C TRP A 39 1.16 -5.90 -6.25
N LYS A 40 1.40 -6.29 -7.51
CA LYS A 40 0.50 -5.98 -8.64
C LYS A 40 -0.88 -6.63 -8.48
N MET A 41 -0.93 -7.86 -7.98
CA MET A 41 -2.20 -8.55 -7.74
C MET A 41 -3.00 -7.91 -6.61
N ILE A 42 -2.33 -7.49 -5.53
CA ILE A 42 -2.95 -6.73 -4.44
C ILE A 42 -3.49 -5.40 -4.94
N ILE A 43 -2.69 -4.62 -5.67
CA ILE A 43 -3.12 -3.34 -6.27
C ILE A 43 -4.35 -3.54 -7.15
N LYS A 44 -4.34 -4.59 -7.98
CA LYS A 44 -5.49 -4.93 -8.81
C LYS A 44 -6.73 -5.20 -7.96
N GLN A 45 -6.63 -6.08 -6.96
CA GLN A 45 -7.75 -6.41 -6.06
C GLN A 45 -8.31 -5.19 -5.33
N LEU A 46 -7.44 -4.28 -4.86
CA LEU A 46 -7.86 -3.07 -4.16
C LEU A 46 -8.66 -2.11 -5.05
N ASN A 47 -8.39 -2.08 -6.36
CA ASN A 47 -9.11 -1.26 -7.33
C ASN A 47 -10.33 -1.97 -7.96
N GLU A 48 -10.68 -3.17 -7.49
CA GLU A 48 -11.89 -3.88 -7.91
C GLU A 48 -13.08 -3.58 -6.97
N GLN A 49 -14.30 -3.84 -7.45
CA GLN A 49 -15.54 -3.57 -6.70
C GLN A 49 -15.62 -4.35 -5.36
N ASN A 50 -14.96 -5.50 -5.31
CA ASN A 50 -14.85 -6.39 -4.15
C ASN A 50 -13.55 -6.16 -3.36
N PHE A 51 -12.96 -4.96 -3.37
CA PHE A 51 -11.78 -4.63 -2.54
C PHE A 51 -11.93 -4.96 -1.05
N LYS A 52 -13.19 -5.03 -0.56
CA LYS A 52 -13.55 -5.41 0.81
C LYS A 52 -13.30 -6.88 1.14
N ASP A 53 -12.99 -7.72 0.15
CA ASP A 53 -12.47 -9.08 0.37
C ASP A 53 -11.14 -9.04 1.14
N ILE A 54 -10.41 -7.92 1.07
CA ILE A 54 -9.31 -7.59 1.98
C ILE A 54 -9.89 -6.84 3.19
N ALA A 55 -9.69 -7.39 4.39
CA ALA A 55 -10.17 -6.80 5.63
C ALA A 55 -9.62 -5.38 5.87
N THR A 56 -10.42 -4.52 6.50
CA THR A 56 -10.11 -3.10 6.75
C THR A 56 -8.74 -2.87 7.38
N ILE A 57 -8.40 -3.67 8.40
CA ILE A 57 -7.10 -3.59 9.08
C ILE A 57 -5.96 -3.92 8.10
N ASN A 58 -6.12 -4.94 7.27
CA ASN A 58 -5.08 -5.29 6.29
C ASN A 58 -4.97 -4.24 5.17
N ARG A 59 -6.06 -3.58 4.75
CA ARG A 59 -5.95 -2.46 3.80
C ARG A 59 -5.17 -1.30 4.40
N ALA A 60 -5.44 -0.96 5.66
CA ALA A 60 -4.64 0.04 6.38
C ALA A 60 -3.17 -0.38 6.52
N GLN A 61 -2.91 -1.65 6.86
CA GLN A 61 -1.56 -2.20 6.93
C GLN A 61 -0.83 -2.13 5.58
N LEU A 62 -1.49 -2.43 4.45
CA LEU A 62 -0.89 -2.34 3.12
C LEU A 62 -0.46 -0.91 2.78
N ILE A 63 -1.25 0.10 3.17
CA ILE A 63 -0.89 1.51 3.02
C ILE A 63 0.31 1.85 3.91
N ASP A 64 0.29 1.46 5.19
CA ASP A 64 1.37 1.77 6.14
C ASP A 64 2.69 1.09 5.74
N ASP A 65 2.65 -0.20 5.45
CA ASP A 65 3.82 -1.00 5.07
C ASP A 65 4.42 -0.50 3.77
N SER A 66 3.62 -0.34 2.70
CA SER A 66 4.15 0.14 1.41
C SER A 66 4.78 1.53 1.53
N SER A 67 4.16 2.43 2.29
CA SER A 67 4.68 3.78 2.54
C SER A 67 5.99 3.76 3.32
N ASN A 68 6.07 3.01 4.41
CA ASN A 68 7.29 2.94 5.22
C ASN A 68 8.41 2.15 4.53
N LEU A 69 8.09 1.14 3.73
CA LEU A 69 9.06 0.45 2.88
C LEU A 69 9.62 1.40 1.80
N ALA A 70 8.78 2.24 1.20
CA ALA A 70 9.24 3.26 0.25
C ALA A 70 10.14 4.30 0.93
N LYS A 71 9.76 4.78 2.12
CA LYS A 71 10.61 5.67 2.96
C LYS A 71 11.97 5.04 3.25
N ALA A 72 12.01 3.73 3.51
CA ALA A 72 13.23 2.99 3.78
C ALA A 72 14.06 2.62 2.53
N GLY A 73 13.58 2.97 1.32
CA GLY A 73 14.22 2.59 0.05
C GLY A 73 14.13 1.09 -0.26
N LYS A 74 13.18 0.38 0.37
CA LYS A 74 12.94 -1.07 0.20
C LYS A 74 11.81 -1.39 -0.77
N LEU A 75 11.05 -0.38 -1.17
CA LEU A 75 10.00 -0.46 -2.17
C LEU A 75 10.04 0.81 -3.04
N ASN A 76 9.65 0.71 -4.31
CA ASN A 76 9.53 1.89 -5.16
C ASN A 76 8.30 2.70 -4.72
N TYR A 77 8.45 4.03 -4.61
CA TYR A 77 7.35 4.93 -4.29
C TYR A 77 6.13 4.76 -5.22
N THR A 78 6.34 4.42 -6.50
CA THR A 78 5.24 4.13 -7.42
C THR A 78 4.31 3.03 -6.88
N VAL A 79 4.85 1.99 -6.23
CA VAL A 79 4.01 0.92 -5.65
C VAL A 79 3.18 1.46 -4.47
N ALA A 80 3.76 2.31 -3.61
CA ALA A 80 3.02 2.91 -2.52
C ALA A 80 1.90 3.84 -3.02
N PHE A 81 2.17 4.63 -4.07
CA PHE A 81 1.14 5.46 -4.71
C PHE A 81 0.07 4.63 -5.42
N ASP A 82 0.45 3.56 -6.12
CA ASP A 82 -0.50 2.64 -6.77
C ASP A 82 -1.36 1.89 -5.74
N ILE A 83 -0.80 1.58 -4.56
CA ILE A 83 -1.61 1.09 -3.43
C ILE A 83 -2.60 2.16 -3.00
N MET A 84 -2.19 3.42 -2.81
CA MET A 84 -3.08 4.50 -2.38
C MET A 84 -4.16 4.88 -3.41
N SER A 85 -3.99 4.54 -4.70
CA SER A 85 -4.96 4.90 -5.74
C SER A 85 -6.36 4.38 -5.45
N TYR A 86 -6.49 3.25 -4.73
CA TYR A 86 -7.78 2.66 -4.41
C TYR A 86 -8.61 3.47 -3.41
N LEU A 87 -8.00 4.46 -2.73
CA LEU A 87 -8.68 5.26 -1.70
C LEU A 87 -9.91 5.98 -2.25
N VAL A 88 -9.99 6.20 -3.57
CA VAL A 88 -11.20 6.70 -4.25
C VAL A 88 -12.43 5.82 -4.05
N HIS A 89 -12.27 4.56 -3.63
CA HIS A 89 -13.35 3.62 -3.32
C HIS A 89 -13.49 3.36 -1.81
N GLU A 90 -12.56 3.85 -1.00
CA GLU A 90 -12.49 3.56 0.43
C GLU A 90 -13.44 4.47 1.23
N VAL A 91 -14.15 3.88 2.19
CA VAL A 91 -15.11 4.60 3.04
C VAL A 91 -14.84 4.42 4.52
N GLU A 92 -13.96 3.48 4.88
CA GLU A 92 -13.65 3.20 6.27
C GLU A 92 -12.56 4.14 6.81
N PHE A 93 -12.70 4.53 8.07
CA PHE A 93 -11.84 5.53 8.69
C PHE A 93 -10.37 5.09 8.77
N LEU A 94 -10.12 3.83 9.15
CA LEU A 94 -8.77 3.37 9.49
C LEU A 94 -7.79 3.45 8.30
N PRO A 95 -8.10 2.96 7.09
CA PRO A 95 -7.19 3.10 5.95
C PRO A 95 -6.96 4.56 5.55
N TRP A 96 -8.00 5.41 5.60
CA TRP A 96 -7.86 6.85 5.36
C TRP A 96 -6.94 7.54 6.37
N SER A 97 -7.07 7.21 7.66
CA SER A 97 -6.22 7.79 8.71
C SER A 97 -4.74 7.53 8.45
N VAL A 98 -4.39 6.28 8.08
CA VAL A 98 -3.01 5.88 7.76
C VAL A 98 -2.53 6.54 6.47
N ALA A 99 -3.39 6.59 5.44
CA ALA A 99 -3.07 7.24 4.18
C ALA A 99 -2.73 8.72 4.37
N LEU A 100 -3.54 9.46 5.14
CA LEU A 100 -3.33 10.88 5.39
C LEU A 100 -1.99 11.15 6.08
N GLU A 101 -1.57 10.31 7.03
CA GLU A 101 -0.26 10.42 7.66
C GLU A 101 0.88 10.23 6.65
N ALA A 102 0.76 9.19 5.81
CA ALA A 102 1.77 8.92 4.77
C ALA A 102 1.84 10.03 3.72
N LEU A 103 0.69 10.56 3.29
CA LEU A 103 0.57 11.66 2.33
C LEU A 103 1.11 12.97 2.90
N GLU A 104 0.92 13.25 4.19
CA GLU A 104 1.52 14.41 4.86
C GLU A 104 3.05 14.33 4.80
N PHE A 105 3.61 13.14 5.05
CA PHE A 105 5.04 12.92 4.89
C PHE A 105 5.49 13.12 3.43
N PHE A 106 4.80 12.53 2.46
CA PHE A 106 5.13 12.70 1.03
C PHE A 106 5.08 14.16 0.61
N ASN A 107 4.07 14.90 1.04
CA ASN A 107 3.96 16.34 0.81
C ASN A 107 5.20 17.10 1.34
N LYS A 108 5.63 16.81 2.58
CA LYS A 108 6.81 17.45 3.20
C LYS A 108 8.10 17.19 2.41
N ILE A 109 8.31 15.99 1.89
CA ILE A 109 9.53 15.65 1.15
C ILE A 109 9.47 16.09 -0.32
N LEU A 110 8.29 16.10 -0.94
CA LEU A 110 8.15 16.39 -2.37
C LEU A 110 8.03 17.88 -2.66
N ILE A 111 7.61 18.73 -1.72
CA ILE A 111 7.37 20.17 -1.94
C ILE A 111 8.56 20.93 -2.55
N LYS A 112 9.79 20.45 -2.35
CA LYS A 112 11.02 21.06 -2.89
C LYS A 112 11.57 20.35 -4.14
N THR A 113 10.80 19.43 -4.72
CA THR A 113 11.22 18.59 -5.85
C THR A 113 10.41 18.88 -7.10
N GLN A 114 10.98 18.60 -8.28
CA GLN A 114 10.25 18.68 -9.55
C GLN A 114 9.03 17.74 -9.61
N SER A 115 9.02 16.69 -8.79
CA SER A 115 7.92 15.73 -8.72
C SER A 115 6.69 16.24 -7.97
N TYR A 116 6.78 17.41 -7.32
CA TYR A 116 5.67 17.97 -6.53
C TYR A 116 4.41 18.22 -7.36
N ASP A 117 4.54 18.71 -8.61
CA ASP A 117 3.38 18.98 -9.45
C ASP A 117 2.62 17.70 -9.80
N LYS A 118 3.34 16.59 -10.05
CA LYS A 118 2.73 15.27 -10.27
C LYS A 118 1.99 14.79 -9.03
N PHE A 119 2.60 14.95 -7.85
CA PHE A 119 1.97 14.61 -6.57
C PHE A 119 0.69 15.41 -6.33
N ARG A 120 0.71 16.73 -6.59
CA ARG A 120 -0.48 17.59 -6.46
C ARG A 120 -1.63 17.19 -7.38
N VAL A 121 -1.33 16.73 -8.60
CA VAL A 121 -2.35 16.24 -9.53
C VAL A 121 -2.98 14.94 -9.01
N CYS A 122 -2.15 14.00 -8.54
CA CYS A 122 -2.60 12.75 -7.91
C CYS A 122 -3.56 13.01 -6.74
N MET A 123 -3.15 13.89 -5.82
CA MET A 123 -3.96 14.27 -4.66
C MET A 123 -5.31 14.89 -5.06
N ARG A 124 -5.36 15.67 -6.14
CA ARG A 124 -6.60 16.29 -6.60
C ARG A 124 -7.58 15.29 -7.21
N SER A 125 -7.11 14.31 -7.97
CA SER A 125 -7.99 13.25 -8.51
C SER A 125 -8.60 12.41 -7.41
N GLU A 126 -7.87 12.16 -6.33
CA GLU A 126 -8.38 11.44 -5.17
C GLU A 126 -9.43 12.25 -4.39
N TYR A 127 -9.24 13.56 -4.25
CA TYR A 127 -10.18 14.44 -3.54
C TYR A 127 -11.48 14.77 -4.30
N LEU A 128 -11.46 14.79 -5.64
CA LEU A 128 -12.61 15.20 -6.48
C LEU A 128 -13.53 14.04 -6.87
N SER A 129 -13.21 12.82 -6.45
CA SER A 129 -14.00 11.61 -6.75
C SER A 129 -14.98 11.24 -5.63
N ASN A 130 -15.07 12.06 -4.56
CA ASN A 130 -16.01 11.95 -3.44
C ASN A 130 -17.04 13.09 -3.46
#